data_AF-A0A2S3U4T8-F1
#
_entry.id   AF-A0A2S3U4T8-F1
#
_cell.length_a   1.000
_cell.length_b   1.000
_cell.length_c   1.000
_cell.angle_alpha   90.00
_cell.angle_beta   90.00
_cell.angle_gamma   90.00
#
_symmetry.space_group_name_H-M   'P 1'
#
loop_
_entity.id
_entity.type
_entity.pdbx_description
1 polymer ?
#
loop_
_entity_poly.entity_id
_entity_poly.type
_entity_poly.pdbx_seq_one_letter_code
_entity_poly.pdbx_strand_id
1 'polypeptide(L)'
;MSVRMGIERRGQDNQFEVTRIFQNNLQELGPDVDAVIAVGKFSEPQVKDLASVTDNLVFVDDDQFDAGFDSVITDFRLATEKVVDYFWQRNFHHIGFIHGQEMTTDHQLAVVDRRMLGFRAAMERRHAFDPKFVLRAIILVNLGLK
;
A
#
# COMPACT_ATOMS: atom_id res chain seq x y z
N MET A 1 -11.30 -2.70 0.59
CA MET A 1 -12.29 -3.74 0.24
C MET A 1 -12.29 -4.12 -1.24
N SER A 2 -12.10 -3.18 -2.18
CA SER A 2 -12.18 -3.46 -3.63
C SER A 2 -11.10 -4.43 -4.16
N VAL A 3 -9.82 -4.21 -3.81
CA VAL A 3 -8.70 -5.03 -4.31
C VAL A 3 -8.88 -6.51 -3.96
N ARG A 4 -9.14 -6.79 -2.68
CA ARG A 4 -9.37 -8.15 -2.17
C ARG A 4 -10.50 -8.87 -2.92
N MET A 5 -11.66 -8.24 -3.06
CA MET A 5 -12.79 -8.83 -3.79
C MET A 5 -12.45 -9.10 -5.26
N GLY A 6 -11.63 -8.24 -5.88
CA GLY A 6 -11.15 -8.44 -7.24
C GLY A 6 -10.25 -9.67 -7.37
N ILE A 7 -9.32 -9.85 -6.43
CA ILE A 7 -8.44 -11.03 -6.37
C ILE A 7 -9.27 -12.31 -6.19
N GLU A 8 -10.16 -12.33 -5.20
CA GLU A 8 -11.00 -13.49 -4.89
C GLU A 8 -11.87 -13.90 -6.08
N ARG A 9 -12.56 -12.93 -6.69
CA ARG A 9 -13.40 -13.18 -7.86
C ARG A 9 -12.56 -13.73 -9.02
N ARG A 10 -11.39 -13.14 -9.28
CA ARG A 10 -10.52 -13.61 -10.35
C ARG A 10 -9.98 -15.02 -10.08
N GLY A 11 -9.61 -15.33 -8.84
CA GLY A 11 -9.20 -16.68 -8.44
C GLY A 11 -10.32 -17.70 -8.71
N GLN A 12 -11.54 -17.40 -8.27
CA GLN A 12 -12.72 -18.24 -8.51
C GLN A 12 -13.03 -18.42 -10.00
N ASP A 13 -12.98 -17.35 -10.79
CA ASP A 13 -13.19 -17.38 -12.24
C ASP A 13 -12.16 -18.30 -12.95
N ASN A 14 -11.00 -18.54 -12.33
CA ASN A 14 -9.92 -19.41 -12.83
C ASN A 14 -9.80 -20.72 -12.04
N GLN A 15 -10.84 -21.08 -11.27
CA GLN A 15 -10.93 -22.35 -10.53
C GLN A 15 -9.84 -22.54 -9.45
N PHE A 16 -9.27 -21.46 -8.94
CA PHE A 16 -8.41 -21.51 -7.76
C PHE A 16 -9.24 -21.54 -6.47
N GLU A 17 -8.81 -22.35 -5.51
CA GLU A 17 -9.23 -22.21 -4.13
C GLU A 17 -8.55 -20.98 -3.52
N VAL A 18 -9.34 -20.05 -2.97
CA VAL A 18 -8.81 -18.81 -2.41
C VAL A 18 -9.01 -18.80 -0.90
N THR A 19 -7.91 -19.03 -0.18
CA THR A 19 -7.86 -18.92 1.28
C THR A 19 -7.45 -17.51 1.69
N ARG A 20 -8.15 -16.94 2.67
CA ARG A 20 -7.86 -15.61 3.19
C ARG A 20 -7.05 -15.73 4.46
N ILE A 21 -5.97 -14.97 4.54
CA ILE A 21 -5.16 -14.85 5.76
C ILE A 21 -5.04 -13.37 6.09
N PHE A 22 -5.21 -13.05 7.36
CA PHE A 22 -5.07 -11.70 7.88
C PHE A 22 -3.82 -11.56 8.73
N GLN A 23 -3.26 -10.35 8.78
CA GLN A 23 -2.12 -9.98 9.64
C GLN A 23 -0.86 -10.85 9.47
N ASN A 24 -0.70 -11.47 8.30
CA ASN A 24 0.40 -12.40 8.04
C ASN A 24 0.43 -13.58 9.04
N ASN A 25 -0.73 -14.04 9.52
CA ASN A 25 -0.81 -15.23 10.37
C ASN A 25 -0.60 -16.50 9.54
N LEU A 26 0.66 -16.76 9.17
CA LEU A 26 1.06 -17.89 8.34
C LEU A 26 0.77 -19.25 8.98
N GLN A 27 0.42 -19.30 10.27
CA GLN A 27 -0.03 -20.52 10.95
C GLN A 27 -1.38 -21.02 10.42
N GLU A 28 -2.15 -20.16 9.75
CA GLU A 28 -3.40 -20.51 9.07
C GLU A 28 -3.16 -21.10 7.67
N LEU A 29 -1.91 -21.09 7.16
CA LEU A 29 -1.59 -21.73 5.89
C LEU A 29 -1.60 -23.25 6.06
N GLY A 30 -2.35 -23.92 5.19
CA GLY A 30 -2.20 -25.36 4.98
C GLY A 30 -0.86 -25.70 4.33
N PRO A 31 -0.45 -26.98 4.34
CA PRO A 31 0.85 -27.42 3.81
C PRO A 31 1.01 -27.25 2.28
N ASP A 32 -0.07 -27.00 1.54
CA ASP A 32 -0.08 -26.99 0.08
C ASP A 32 -0.58 -25.63 -0.46
N VAL A 33 0.31 -24.64 -0.55
CA VAL A 33 0.00 -23.30 -1.07
C VAL A 33 0.74 -23.08 -2.37
N ASP A 34 0.02 -23.10 -3.49
CA ASP A 34 0.63 -22.96 -4.82
C ASP A 34 1.18 -21.55 -5.08
N ALA A 35 0.46 -20.51 -4.62
CA ALA A 35 0.78 -19.12 -4.88
C ALA A 35 0.25 -18.19 -3.78
N VAL A 36 0.91 -17.05 -3.61
CA VAL A 36 0.54 -16.02 -2.63
C VAL A 36 0.42 -14.66 -3.31
N ILE A 37 -0.68 -13.94 -3.01
CA ILE A 37 -0.86 -12.53 -3.36
C ILE A 37 -0.88 -11.73 -2.05
N ALA A 38 0.26 -11.10 -1.74
CA ALA A 38 0.47 -10.35 -0.52
C ALA A 38 0.04 -8.89 -0.69
N VAL A 39 -1.11 -8.51 -0.11
CA VAL A 39 -1.70 -7.17 -0.26
C VAL A 39 -1.40 -6.31 0.96
N GLY A 40 -0.67 -5.19 0.79
CA GLY A 40 -0.40 -4.23 1.85
C GLY A 40 1.04 -3.76 1.88
N LYS A 41 1.61 -3.65 3.08
CA LYS A 41 2.99 -3.23 3.33
C LYS A 41 3.65 -4.24 4.25
N PHE A 42 4.86 -4.64 3.92
CA PHE A 42 5.54 -5.72 4.63
C PHE A 42 6.93 -5.25 5.09
N SER A 43 7.31 -5.69 6.28
CA SER A 43 8.69 -5.56 6.74
C SER A 43 9.57 -6.62 6.07
N GLU A 44 10.89 -6.45 6.13
CA GLU A 44 11.82 -7.45 5.59
C GLU A 44 11.63 -8.87 6.20
N PRO A 45 11.43 -9.04 7.52
CA PRO A 45 11.04 -10.34 8.09
C PRO A 45 9.77 -10.92 7.46
N GLN A 46 8.72 -10.11 7.30
CA GLN A 46 7.45 -10.59 6.73
C GLN A 46 7.59 -11.02 5.27
N VAL A 47 8.41 -10.31 4.48
CA VAL A 47 8.74 -10.69 3.11
C VAL A 47 9.45 -12.04 3.07
N LYS A 48 10.42 -12.26 3.97
CA LYS A 48 11.14 -13.54 4.08
C LYS A 48 10.21 -14.69 4.47
N ASP A 49 9.33 -14.44 5.44
CA ASP A 49 8.36 -15.45 5.87
C ASP A 49 7.40 -15.83 4.73
N LEU A 50 6.90 -14.85 3.97
CA LEU A 50 6.06 -15.09 2.80
C LEU A 50 6.79 -15.84 1.68
N ALA A 51 8.05 -15.46 1.40
CA ALA A 51 8.88 -16.14 0.41
C ALA A 51 9.22 -17.59 0.80
N SER A 52 9.15 -17.93 2.08
CA SER A 52 9.34 -19.31 2.54
C SER A 52 8.14 -20.23 2.25
N VAL A 53 6.97 -19.66 1.92
CA VAL A 53 5.74 -20.41 1.64
C VAL A 53 5.73 -20.96 0.22
N THR A 54 6.10 -20.14 -0.76
CA THR A 54 6.07 -20.48 -2.19
C THR A 54 6.91 -19.50 -2.99
N ASP A 55 7.49 -19.97 -4.10
CA ASP A 55 8.18 -19.12 -5.08
C ASP A 55 7.20 -18.27 -5.92
N ASN A 56 5.92 -18.67 -5.99
CA ASN A 56 4.89 -17.94 -6.74
C ASN A 56 4.28 -16.82 -5.88
N LEU A 57 5.06 -15.78 -5.61
CA LEU A 57 4.70 -14.68 -4.72
C LEU A 57 4.61 -13.35 -5.47
N VAL A 58 3.45 -12.68 -5.36
CA VAL A 58 3.21 -11.33 -5.91
C VAL A 58 2.83 -10.39 -4.78
N PHE A 59 3.50 -9.23 -4.71
CA PHE A 59 3.16 -8.15 -3.80
C PHE A 59 2.22 -7.14 -4.45
N VAL A 60 1.22 -6.66 -3.71
CA VAL A 60 0.28 -5.64 -4.16
C VAL A 60 0.31 -4.48 -3.19
N ASP A 61 0.55 -3.28 -3.73
CA ASP A 61 0.83 -2.06 -2.96
C ASP A 61 2.15 -2.10 -2.16
N ASP A 62 2.98 -3.15 -2.27
CA ASP A 62 4.36 -3.13 -1.80
C ASP A 62 5.33 -3.34 -2.96
N ASP A 63 6.44 -2.63 -2.95
CA ASP A 63 7.38 -2.58 -4.06
C ASP A 63 8.61 -3.40 -3.72
N GLN A 64 8.54 -4.69 -4.06
CA GLN A 64 9.54 -5.71 -3.76
C GLN A 64 10.29 -6.14 -5.04
N PHE A 65 10.22 -5.33 -6.10
CA PHE A 65 10.82 -5.65 -7.39
C PHE A 65 12.34 -5.76 -7.31
N ASP A 66 13.00 -4.84 -6.61
CA ASP A 66 14.45 -4.89 -6.38
C ASP A 66 14.88 -6.10 -5.53
N ALA A 67 13.96 -6.66 -4.74
CA ALA A 67 14.15 -7.88 -3.96
C ALA A 67 13.87 -9.16 -4.77
N GLY A 68 13.50 -9.03 -6.06
CA GLY A 68 13.29 -10.15 -6.98
C GLY A 68 11.86 -10.66 -7.06
N PHE A 69 10.87 -9.93 -6.52
CA PHE A 69 9.47 -10.34 -6.51
C PHE A 69 8.61 -9.51 -7.46
N ASP A 70 7.61 -10.16 -8.06
CA ASP A 70 6.60 -9.46 -8.84
C ASP A 70 5.79 -8.52 -7.94
N SER A 71 5.57 -7.30 -8.42
CA SER A 71 4.91 -6.24 -7.66
C SER A 71 3.89 -5.49 -8.50
N VAL A 72 2.68 -5.32 -7.97
CA VAL A 72 1.62 -4.50 -8.56
C VAL A 72 1.47 -3.23 -7.75
N ILE A 73 1.99 -2.12 -8.28
CA ILE A 73 2.04 -0.82 -7.59
C ILE A 73 1.16 0.23 -8.25
N THR A 74 0.66 1.17 -7.45
CA THR A 74 -0.01 2.38 -7.95
C THR A 74 1.02 3.48 -8.22
N ASP A 75 0.93 4.16 -9.37
CA ASP A 75 1.70 5.38 -9.63
C ASP A 75 1.12 6.57 -8.83
N PHE A 76 1.42 6.60 -7.53
CA PHE A 76 0.98 7.68 -6.64
C PHE A 76 1.57 9.04 -7.01
N ARG A 77 2.74 9.07 -7.65
CA ARG A 77 3.35 10.33 -8.12
C ARG A 77 2.45 10.96 -9.17
N LEU A 78 2.11 10.24 -10.23
CA LEU A 78 1.24 10.75 -11.29
C LEU A 78 -0.17 11.05 -10.76
N ALA A 79 -0.72 10.18 -9.90
CA ALA A 79 -2.05 10.36 -9.35
C ALA A 79 -2.16 11.65 -8.53
N THR A 80 -1.20 11.92 -7.64
CA THR A 80 -1.21 13.12 -6.80
C THR A 80 -0.89 14.39 -7.57
N GLU A 81 0.02 14.31 -8.55
CA GLU A 81 0.28 15.42 -9.48
C GLU A 81 -1.00 15.85 -10.20
N LYS A 82 -1.76 14.91 -10.77
CA LYS A 82 -3.02 15.23 -11.46
C LYS A 82 -4.04 15.94 -10.55
N VAL A 83 -4.10 15.58 -9.27
CA VAL A 83 -4.99 16.25 -8.30
C VAL A 83 -4.52 17.67 -8.03
N VAL A 84 -3.21 17.88 -7.81
CA VAL A 84 -2.63 19.22 -7.63
C VAL A 84 -2.87 20.07 -8.88
N ASP A 85 -2.62 19.53 -10.07
CA ASP A 85 -2.85 20.20 -11.36
C ASP A 85 -4.29 20.65 -11.52
N TYR A 86 -5.25 19.80 -11.13
CA TYR A 86 -6.68 20.10 -11.21
C TYR A 86 -7.07 21.34 -10.39
N PHE A 87 -6.58 21.45 -9.16
CA PHE A 87 -6.80 22.61 -8.29
C PHE A 87 -6.06 23.84 -8.79
N TRP A 88 -4.81 23.65 -9.23
CA TRP A 88 -3.96 24.73 -9.73
C TRP A 88 -4.58 25.44 -10.93
N GLN A 89 -5.10 24.68 -11.91
CA GLN A 89 -5.77 25.21 -13.10
C GLN A 89 -7.05 26.01 -12.77
N ARG A 90 -7.58 25.89 -11.55
CA ARG A 90 -8.77 26.61 -11.06
C ARG A 90 -8.42 27.79 -10.14
N ASN A 91 -7.15 28.19 -10.11
CA ASN A 91 -6.62 29.24 -9.24
C ASN A 91 -6.72 28.92 -7.74
N PHE A 92 -6.68 27.64 -7.37
CA PHE A 92 -6.48 27.21 -5.98
C PHE A 92 -5.00 26.84 -5.77
N HIS A 93 -4.22 27.75 -5.19
CA HIS A 93 -2.76 27.60 -5.03
C HIS A 93 -2.36 27.20 -3.61
N HIS A 94 -3.21 27.47 -2.61
CA HIS A 94 -3.03 27.01 -1.24
C HIS A 94 -3.68 25.64 -1.05
N ILE A 95 -2.95 24.60 -1.43
CA ILE A 95 -3.42 23.21 -1.36
C ILE A 95 -2.77 22.57 -0.14
N GLY A 96 -3.60 22.05 0.76
CA GLY A 96 -3.14 21.29 1.93
C GLY A 96 -3.22 19.78 1.72
N PHE A 97 -2.47 19.04 2.54
CA PHE A 97 -2.44 17.58 2.51
C PHE A 97 -2.62 17.03 3.93
N ILE A 98 -3.63 16.18 4.11
CA ILE A 98 -3.91 15.51 5.38
C ILE A 98 -3.56 14.04 5.20
N HIS A 99 -2.74 13.49 6.09
CA HIS A 99 -2.30 12.10 5.96
C HIS A 99 -2.09 11.40 7.30
N GLY A 100 -2.16 10.07 7.27
CA GLY A 100 -1.93 9.20 8.42
C GLY A 100 -0.45 8.84 8.58
N GLN A 101 -0.09 8.38 9.79
CA GLN A 101 1.08 7.55 10.01
C GLN A 101 0.66 6.09 10.09
N GLU A 102 1.35 5.24 9.33
CA GLU A 102 1.08 3.81 9.23
C GLU A 102 2.36 3.03 9.57
N MET A 103 2.19 1.85 10.15
CA MET A 103 3.26 0.89 10.44
C MET A 103 2.89 -0.45 9.82
N THR A 104 3.88 -1.28 9.52
CA THR A 104 3.65 -2.70 9.22
C THR A 104 2.97 -3.41 10.40
N THR A 105 2.30 -4.52 10.14
CA THR A 105 1.49 -5.22 11.17
C THR A 105 2.33 -5.82 12.29
N ASP A 106 3.61 -6.04 12.05
CA ASP A 106 4.60 -6.45 13.05
C ASP A 106 5.25 -5.28 13.80
N HIS A 107 4.83 -4.04 13.48
CA HIS A 107 5.35 -2.79 14.02
C HIS A 107 6.85 -2.53 13.80
N GLN A 108 7.50 -3.25 12.89
CA GLN A 108 8.94 -3.11 12.63
C GLN A 108 9.28 -1.94 11.70
N LEU A 109 8.35 -1.52 10.83
CA LEU A 109 8.61 -0.52 9.80
C LEU A 109 7.53 0.56 9.77
N ALA A 110 7.96 1.81 9.78
CA ALA A 110 7.10 2.96 9.46
C ALA A 110 6.89 3.04 7.95
N VAL A 111 5.64 3.01 7.51
CA VAL A 111 5.28 3.07 6.10
C VAL A 111 5.35 4.51 5.62
N VAL A 112 6.13 4.73 4.55
CA VAL A 112 6.20 6.04 3.89
C VAL A 112 4.98 6.24 3.00
N ASP A 113 4.21 7.30 3.23
CA ASP A 113 3.09 7.66 2.37
C ASP A 113 3.59 8.22 1.04
N ARG A 114 3.59 7.38 0.00
CA ARG A 114 4.01 7.74 -1.37
C ARG A 114 3.16 8.87 -1.96
N ARG A 115 1.92 9.08 -1.49
CA ARG A 115 1.06 10.20 -1.92
C ARG A 115 1.58 11.51 -1.37
N MET A 116 2.07 11.53 -0.12
CA MET A 116 2.67 12.73 0.46
C MET A 116 3.91 13.15 -0.35
N LEU A 117 4.76 12.19 -0.72
CA LEU A 117 5.93 12.46 -1.56
C LEU A 117 5.54 13.06 -2.92
N GLY A 118 4.55 12.47 -3.59
CA GLY A 118 4.05 12.99 -4.87
C GLY A 118 3.44 14.39 -4.75
N PHE A 119 2.62 14.62 -3.72
CA PHE A 119 2.06 15.94 -3.40
C PHE A 119 3.16 16.98 -3.17
N ARG A 120 4.14 16.67 -2.31
CA ARG A 120 5.27 17.56 -2.00
C ARG A 120 6.03 17.93 -3.27
N ALA A 121 6.41 16.95 -4.09
CA ALA A 121 7.10 17.19 -5.35
C ALA A 121 6.29 18.04 -6.34
N ALA A 122 4.96 17.85 -6.39
CA ALA A 122 4.07 18.64 -7.24
C ALA A 122 3.95 20.11 -6.78
N MET A 123 3.93 20.36 -5.48
CA MET A 123 3.85 21.72 -4.89
C MET A 123 5.22 22.43 -4.90
N GLU A 124 6.32 21.72 -4.68
CA GLU A 124 7.69 22.28 -4.72
C GLU A 124 8.04 22.76 -6.13
N ARG A 125 7.70 22.00 -7.18
CA ARG A 125 7.87 22.44 -8.59
C ARG A 125 7.12 23.72 -8.92
N ARG A 126 6.11 24.07 -8.13
CA ARG A 126 5.30 25.28 -8.29
C ARG A 126 5.69 26.40 -7.32
N HIS A 127 6.75 26.18 -6.54
CA HIS A 127 7.19 27.09 -5.48
C HIS A 127 6.08 27.43 -4.46
N ALA A 128 5.13 26.51 -4.26
CA ALA A 128 3.92 26.73 -3.45
C ALA A 128 3.80 25.78 -2.26
N PHE A 129 4.81 24.91 -2.03
CA PHE A 129 4.80 24.02 -0.88
C PHE A 129 4.98 24.82 0.41
N ASP A 130 3.99 24.76 1.29
CA ASP A 130 4.06 25.29 2.66
C ASP A 130 3.81 24.14 3.66
N PRO A 131 4.80 23.78 4.50
CA PRO A 131 4.64 22.77 5.54
C PRO A 131 3.47 23.03 6.49
N LYS A 132 3.03 24.28 6.67
CA LYS A 132 1.88 24.62 7.54
C LYS A 132 0.55 24.06 7.02
N PHE A 133 0.47 23.73 5.73
CA PHE A 133 -0.70 23.10 5.13
C PHE A 133 -0.60 21.57 5.10
N VAL A 134 0.42 20.97 5.71
CA VAL A 134 0.55 19.53 5.85
C VAL A 134 0.16 19.13 7.27
N LEU A 135 -0.93 18.39 7.39
CA LEU A 135 -1.42 17.88 8.67
C LEU A 135 -1.23 16.37 8.73
N ARG A 136 -0.44 15.93 9.71
CA ARG A 136 -0.25 14.51 9.99
C ARG A 136 -1.13 14.12 11.17
N ALA A 137 -2.04 13.18 10.95
CA ALA A 137 -2.83 12.56 12.00
C ALA A 137 -2.22 11.21 12.39
N ILE A 138 -2.18 10.93 13.70
CA ILE A 138 -1.98 9.56 14.16
C ILE A 138 -3.32 8.86 14.01
N ILE A 139 -3.42 7.95 13.05
CA ILE A 139 -4.58 7.06 12.97
C ILE A 139 -4.33 5.96 13.99
N LEU A 140 -4.91 6.11 15.19
CA LEU A 140 -5.04 5.00 16.11
C LEU A 140 -6.03 4.03 15.45
N VAL A 141 -5.50 2.98 14.82
CA VAL A 141 -6.33 1.85 14.40
C VAL A 141 -6.88 1.27 15.68
N ASN A 142 -8.14 1.59 15.98
CA ASN A 142 -8.88 0.89 17.00
C ASN A 142 -8.96 -0.55 16.48
N LEU A 143 -8.17 -1.45 17.06
CA LEU A 143 -8.18 -2.88 16.76
C LEU A 143 -9.61 -3.34 17.00
N GLY A 144 -10.38 -3.39 15.92
CA GLY A 144 -11.76 -3.85 15.93
C GLY A 144 -11.76 -5.31 16.31
N LEU A 145 -11.77 -5.59 17.61
CA LEU A 145 -12.30 -6.81 18.18
C LEU A 145 -13.78 -6.85 17.81
N LYS A 146 -14.09 -7.47 16.67
CA LYS A 146 -15.35 -8.14 16.41
C LYS A 146 -15.09 -9.41 15.63
#